data_AF-A0A9E5J6J9-F1
#
_entry.id   AF-A0A9E5J6J9-F1
#
_cell.length_a   1.000
_cell.length_b   1.000
_cell.length_c   1.000
_cell.angle_alpha   90.00
_cell.angle_beta   90.00
_cell.angle_gamma   90.00
#
_symmetry.space_group_name_H-M   'P 1'
#
loop_
_entity.id
_entity.type
_entity.pdbx_description
1 polymer ?
#
loop_
_entity_poly.entity_id
_entity_poly.type
_entity_poly.pdbx_seq_one_letter_code
_entity_poly.pdbx_strand_id
1 'polypeptide(L)' 'MSNKASISGLSDEEAQEFHHYWMQGAVGFTAVAVLAHILVWAWRPWF' A
#
# COMPACT_ATOMS: atom_id res chain seq x y z
N MET A 1 19.19 26.83 -8.61
CA MET A 1 18.52 25.53 -8.65
C MET A 1 17.11 25.73 -8.13
N SER A 2 16.07 25.50 -8.92
CA SER A 2 14.69 25.59 -8.42
C SER A 2 14.51 24.52 -7.35
N ASN A 3 14.35 24.91 -6.10
CA ASN A 3 13.88 24.01 -5.05
C ASN A 3 12.51 23.51 -5.50
N LYS A 4 12.46 22.28 -6.05
CA LYS A 4 11.23 21.63 -6.48
C LYS A 4 10.47 21.19 -5.23
N ALA A 5 9.90 22.14 -4.50
CA ALA A 5 8.94 21.80 -3.45
C ALA A 5 7.81 21.01 -4.10
N SER A 6 7.57 19.79 -3.62
CA SER A 6 6.46 18.96 -4.09
C SER A 6 5.12 19.69 -3.89
N ILE A 7 4.07 19.31 -4.64
CA ILE A 7 2.74 19.92 -4.48
C ILE A 7 2.19 19.78 -3.05
N SER A 8 2.64 18.76 -2.33
CA SER A 8 2.33 18.49 -0.92
C SER A 8 3.19 19.30 0.07
N GLY A 9 4.23 20.00 -0.40
CA GLY A 9 5.17 20.75 0.44
C GLY A 9 6.16 19.88 1.23
N LEU A 10 6.12 18.56 1.02
CA LEU A 10 7.06 17.61 1.63
C LEU A 10 8.39 17.60 0.89
N SER A 11 9.48 17.44 1.64
CA SER A 11 10.76 17.02 1.09
C SER A 11 10.67 15.56 0.59
N ASP A 12 11.59 15.18 -0.29
CA ASP A 12 11.66 13.82 -0.81
C ASP A 12 11.88 12.78 0.31
N GLU A 13 12.59 13.16 1.37
CA GLU A 13 12.87 12.30 2.53
C GLU A 13 11.61 12.04 3.36
N GLU A 14 10.86 13.09 3.71
CA GLU A 14 9.57 12.97 4.43
C GLU A 14 8.54 12.16 3.62
N ALA A 15 8.52 12.36 2.29
CA ALA A 15 7.64 11.60 1.42
C ALA A 15 7.97 10.10 1.41
N GLN A 16 9.27 9.75 1.46
CA GLN A 16 9.70 8.35 1.51
C GLN A 16 9.42 7.70 2.86
N GLU A 17 9.58 8.42 3.97
CA GLU A 17 9.23 7.89 5.29
C GLU A 17 7.73 7.54 5.37
N PHE A 18 6.86 8.45 4.91
CA PHE A 18 5.43 8.16 4.82
C PHE A 18 5.16 6.96 3.92
N HIS A 19 5.76 6.94 2.73
CA HIS A 19 5.54 5.88 1.76
C HIS A 19 5.96 4.51 2.29
N HIS A 20 7.05 4.44 3.07
CA HIS A 20 7.52 3.20 3.69
C HIS A 20 6.46 2.57 4.59
N TYR A 21 5.92 3.33 5.54
CA TYR A 21 4.89 2.82 6.46
C TYR A 21 3.56 2.55 5.75
N TRP A 22 3.19 3.39 4.78
CA TRP A 22 2.01 3.17 3.97
C TRP A 22 2.10 1.85 3.19
N MET A 23 3.25 1.58 2.55
CA MET A 23 3.50 0.35 1.82
C MET A 23 3.48 -0.88 2.73
N GLN A 24 4.05 -0.79 3.94
CA GLN A 24 4.00 -1.89 4.91
C GLN A 24 2.54 -2.28 5.23
N GLY A 25 1.68 -1.29 5.51
CA GLY A 25 0.26 -1.52 5.78
C GLY A 25 -0.51 -2.02 4.55
N ALA A 26 -0.28 -1.42 3.38
CA ALA A 26 -0.92 -1.79 2.14
C ALA A 26 -0.60 -3.25 1.77
N VAL A 27 0.67 -3.65 1.84
CA VAL A 27 1.10 -5.04 1.57
C VAL A 27 0.48 -6.01 2.58
N GLY A 28 0.49 -5.67 3.88
CA GLY A 28 -0.12 -6.50 4.91
C GLY A 28 -1.62 -6.73 4.68
N PHE A 29 -2.36 -5.65 4.39
CA PHE A 29 -3.79 -5.73 4.09
C PHE A 29 -4.06 -6.55 2.82
N THR A 30 -3.33 -6.28 1.73
CA THR A 30 -3.53 -6.98 0.46
C THR A 30 -3.21 -8.47 0.60
N ALA A 31 -2.16 -8.84 1.33
CA ALA A 31 -1.83 -10.25 1.58
C ALA A 31 -2.98 -10.97 2.31
N VAL A 32 -3.51 -10.37 3.38
CA VAL A 32 -4.66 -10.92 4.11
C VAL A 32 -5.90 -11.00 3.23
N ALA A 33 -6.17 -9.97 2.44
CA ALA A 33 -7.30 -9.96 1.52
C ALA A 33 -7.20 -11.09 0.48
N VAL A 34 -6.03 -11.29 -0.13
CA VAL A 34 -5.80 -12.39 -1.08
C VAL A 34 -6.04 -13.75 -0.42
N LEU A 35 -5.51 -13.97 0.79
CA LEU A 35 -5.75 -15.21 1.53
C LEU A 35 -7.24 -15.44 1.82
N ALA A 36 -7.96 -14.40 2.21
CA ALA A 36 -9.40 -14.47 2.45
C ALA A 36 -10.17 -14.86 1.18
N HIS A 37 -9.83 -14.26 0.03
CA HIS A 37 -10.48 -14.61 -1.25
C HIS A 37 -10.16 -16.05 -1.67
N ILE A 38 -8.93 -16.52 -1.49
CA ILE A 38 -8.56 -17.92 -1.75
C ILE A 38 -9.37 -18.86 -0.88
N LEU A 39 -9.50 -18.56 0.43
CA LEU A 39 -10.26 -19.39 1.36
C LEU A 39 -11.75 -19.44 0.99
N VAL A 40 -12.35 -18.30 0.66
CA VAL A 40 -13.75 -18.22 0.23
C VAL A 40 -13.95 -18.99 -1.07
N TRP A 41 -13.02 -18.88 -2.02
CA TRP A 41 -13.08 -19.63 -3.28
C TRP A 41 -12.98 -21.14 -3.01
N ALA A 42 -12.07 -21.59 -2.15
CA ALA A 42 -11.94 -23.00 -1.79
C ALA A 42 -13.21 -23.57 -1.12
N TRP A 43 -13.91 -22.77 -0.32
CA TRP A 43 -15.14 -23.21 0.37
C TRP A 43 -16.39 -23.18 -0.51
N ARG A 44 -16.61 -22.09 -1.25
CA ARG A 44 -17.76 -21.94 -2.14
C ARG A 44 -17.34 -21.25 -3.43
N PRO A 45 -16.81 -22.00 -4.40
CA PRO A 45 -16.41 -21.44 -5.68
C PRO A 45 -17.62 -20.80 -6.36
N TRP A 46 -17.40 -19.62 -6.93
CA TRP A 46 -18.42 -18.87 -7.67
C TRP A 46 -18.43 -19.23 -9.18
N PHE A 47 -17.73 -20.31 -9.56
CA PHE A 47 -17.78 -20.96 -10.87
C PHE A 47 -18.22 -22.41 -10.72
#